data_AF-A0A1Y2F1P4-F1
#
_entry.id   AF-A0A1Y2F1P4-F1
#
_cell.length_a   1.000
_cell.length_b   1.000
_cell.length_c   1.000
_cell.angle_alpha   90.00
_cell.angle_beta   90.00
_cell.angle_gamma   90.00
#
_symmetry.space_group_name_H-M   'P 1'
#
loop_
_entity.id
_entity.type
_entity.pdbx_description
1 polymer ?
#
loop_
_entity_poly.entity_id
_entity_poly.type
_entity_poly.pdbx_seq_one_letter_code
_entity_poly.pdbx_strand_id
1 'polypeptide(L)'
;MFKARPLASLLAQTLASSSQTGATAAILFTASGALLAQASHEGGPAKARVMAALAAGIWSHRQSRSSSAVDVTATGEPEVDEGQEHKQEDPDAAIEVALEHGQLILQPIETQRELGFSEGDRLLVALQGDPAASMAMLRQRALAVKVYIEEEAAQVAAQTPELQ
;
A
#
# COMPACT_ATOMS: atom_id res chain seq x y z
N MET A 1 -4.45 14.55 -14.07
CA MET A 1 -5.50 13.88 -13.25
C MET A 1 -5.76 12.47 -13.76
N PHE A 2 -5.69 11.45 -12.91
CA PHE A 2 -5.93 10.06 -13.30
C PHE A 2 -7.37 9.82 -13.77
N LYS A 3 -7.54 9.02 -14.83
CA LYS A 3 -8.85 8.52 -15.27
C LYS A 3 -9.20 7.28 -14.44
N ALA A 4 -10.35 7.30 -13.75
CA ALA A 4 -10.76 6.19 -12.88
C ALA A 4 -11.00 4.84 -13.60
N ARG A 5 -11.39 4.87 -14.88
CA ARG A 5 -11.65 3.65 -15.68
C ARG A 5 -10.38 2.82 -15.95
N PRO A 6 -9.26 3.38 -16.44
CA PRO A 6 -7.96 2.69 -16.50
C PRO A 6 -7.54 2.04 -15.18
N LEU A 7 -7.62 2.75 -14.05
CA LEU A 7 -7.21 2.22 -12.74
C LEU A 7 -8.05 1.00 -12.32
N ALA A 8 -9.37 1.03 -12.49
CA ALA A 8 -10.22 -0.12 -12.23
C ALA A 8 -9.92 -1.30 -13.17
N SER A 9 -9.56 -1.03 -14.43
CA SER A 9 -9.15 -2.07 -15.39
C SER A 9 -7.81 -2.72 -15.01
N LEU A 10 -6.83 -1.93 -14.57
CA LEU A 10 -5.54 -2.42 -14.07
C LEU A 10 -5.75 -3.37 -12.87
N LEU A 11 -6.52 -2.92 -11.86
CA LEU A 11 -6.84 -3.74 -10.69
C LEU A 11 -7.64 -5.00 -11.07
N ALA A 12 -8.49 -4.94 -12.10
CA ALA A 12 -9.18 -6.12 -12.60
C ALA A 12 -8.22 -7.11 -13.31
N GLN A 13 -7.23 -6.62 -14.05
CA GLN A 13 -6.21 -7.45 -14.70
C GLN A 13 -5.35 -8.21 -13.68
N THR A 14 -4.97 -7.58 -12.56
CA THR A 14 -4.16 -8.24 -11.52
C THR A 14 -4.89 -9.36 -10.76
N LEU A 15 -6.23 -9.39 -10.86
CA LEU A 15 -7.07 -10.53 -10.44
C LEU A 15 -7.27 -11.53 -11.59
N ALA A 16 -7.60 -11.05 -12.78
CA ALA A 16 -7.97 -11.88 -13.94
C ALA A 16 -6.87 -12.83 -14.43
N SER A 17 -5.59 -12.54 -14.15
CA SER A 17 -4.47 -13.33 -14.66
C SER A 17 -4.39 -14.79 -14.17
N SER A 18 -5.21 -15.28 -13.23
CA SER A 18 -5.25 -16.74 -12.95
C SER A 18 -6.36 -17.22 -12.00
N SER A 19 -7.09 -18.24 -12.46
CA SER A 19 -7.96 -19.14 -11.68
C SER A 19 -7.22 -20.00 -10.63
N GLN A 20 -5.90 -19.84 -10.47
CA GLN A 20 -5.05 -20.60 -9.55
C GLN A 20 -4.34 -19.75 -8.50
N THR A 21 -4.58 -18.43 -8.46
CA THR A 21 -3.70 -17.51 -7.68
C THR A 21 -4.32 -16.88 -6.45
N GLY A 22 -5.56 -17.24 -6.14
CA GLY A 22 -6.22 -16.92 -4.87
C GLY A 22 -6.41 -15.43 -4.56
N ALA A 23 -5.96 -14.50 -5.40
CA ALA A 23 -6.24 -13.08 -5.24
C ALA A 23 -7.74 -12.82 -5.43
N THR A 24 -8.42 -12.33 -4.40
CA THR A 24 -9.88 -12.16 -4.35
C THR A 24 -10.31 -10.71 -4.52
N ALA A 25 -9.48 -9.75 -4.10
CA ALA A 25 -9.72 -8.32 -4.25
C ALA A 25 -8.43 -7.51 -4.41
N ALA A 26 -8.51 -6.43 -5.17
CA ALA A 26 -7.47 -5.45 -5.39
C ALA A 26 -8.05 -4.04 -5.21
N ILE A 27 -7.48 -3.25 -4.29
CA ILE A 27 -8.03 -1.94 -3.88
C ILE A 27 -6.92 -0.89 -3.93
N LEU A 28 -7.21 0.25 -4.53
CA LEU A 28 -6.40 1.46 -4.48
C LEU A 28 -7.10 2.51 -3.63
N PHE A 29 -6.40 3.04 -2.63
CA PHE A 29 -6.95 3.95 -1.63
C PHE A 29 -5.86 4.89 -1.10
N THR A 30 -6.26 5.95 -0.40
CA THR A 30 -5.34 6.88 0.27
C THR A 30 -4.94 6.38 1.66
N ALA A 31 -3.86 6.90 2.24
CA ALA A 31 -3.45 6.62 3.62
C ALA A 31 -4.49 7.10 4.65
N SER A 32 -5.31 8.10 4.28
CA SER A 32 -6.52 8.51 5.00
C SER A 32 -7.71 7.52 4.90
N GLY A 33 -7.62 6.46 4.10
CA GLY A 33 -8.64 5.41 3.96
C GLY A 33 -9.70 5.69 2.87
N ALA A 34 -9.54 6.73 2.06
CA ALA A 34 -10.48 7.05 0.98
C ALA A 34 -10.29 6.10 -0.21
N LEU A 35 -11.34 5.36 -0.55
CA LEU A 35 -11.36 4.42 -1.67
C LEU A 35 -11.33 5.17 -3.02
N LEU A 36 -10.30 4.90 -3.84
CA LEU A 36 -10.14 5.49 -5.18
C LEU A 36 -10.59 4.54 -6.29
N ALA A 37 -10.15 3.28 -6.22
CA ALA A 37 -10.54 2.24 -7.18
C ALA A 37 -10.57 0.85 -6.52
N GLN A 38 -11.34 -0.06 -7.09
CA GLN A 38 -11.43 -1.46 -6.65
C GLN A 38 -11.64 -2.39 -7.84
N ALA A 39 -11.15 -3.62 -7.70
CA ALA A 39 -11.65 -4.80 -8.38
C ALA A 39 -11.80 -5.92 -7.33
N SER A 40 -12.82 -6.77 -7.47
CA SER A 40 -13.02 -7.91 -6.58
C SER A 40 -13.89 -8.96 -7.23
N HIS A 41 -13.56 -10.24 -7.02
CA HIS A 41 -14.44 -11.34 -7.38
C HIS A 41 -15.63 -11.43 -6.40
N GLU A 42 -15.41 -11.13 -5.11
CA GLU A 42 -16.42 -11.24 -4.06
C GLU A 42 -16.54 -9.98 -3.20
N GLY A 43 -17.60 -9.21 -3.45
CA GLY A 43 -17.99 -8.07 -2.64
C GLY A 43 -18.44 -6.87 -3.46
N GLY A 44 -19.28 -6.02 -2.85
CA GLY A 44 -19.65 -4.72 -3.41
C GLY A 44 -18.77 -3.57 -2.87
N PRO A 45 -18.92 -2.34 -3.42
CA PRO A 45 -18.14 -1.17 -3.02
C PRO A 45 -18.11 -0.86 -1.53
N ALA A 46 -19.17 -1.24 -0.78
CA ALA A 46 -19.22 -1.09 0.67
C ALA A 46 -18.14 -1.91 1.40
N LYS A 47 -17.90 -3.17 0.98
CA LYS A 47 -16.88 -4.05 1.57
C LYS A 47 -15.48 -3.48 1.33
N ALA A 48 -15.21 -2.98 0.12
CA ALA A 48 -13.93 -2.36 -0.21
C ALA A 48 -13.66 -1.06 0.55
N ARG A 49 -14.68 -0.22 0.81
CA ARG A 49 -14.52 0.97 1.67
C ARG A 49 -14.14 0.59 3.10
N VAL A 50 -14.79 -0.42 3.67
CA VAL A 50 -14.45 -0.93 5.01
C VAL A 50 -13.02 -1.51 5.02
N MET A 51 -12.65 -2.28 4.00
CA MET A 51 -11.30 -2.84 3.87
C MET A 51 -10.23 -1.76 3.71
N ALA A 52 -10.48 -0.70 2.91
CA ALA A 52 -9.59 0.45 2.76
C ALA A 52 -9.40 1.20 4.09
N ALA A 53 -10.48 1.44 4.85
CA ALA A 53 -10.40 2.10 6.16
C ALA A 53 -9.61 1.26 7.19
N LEU A 54 -9.82 -0.06 7.23
CA LEU A 54 -9.07 -0.97 8.11
C LEU A 54 -7.59 -1.04 7.71
N ALA A 55 -7.30 -1.16 6.41
CA ALA A 55 -5.94 -1.18 5.88
C ALA A 55 -5.18 0.13 6.14
N ALA A 56 -5.85 1.27 6.01
CA ALA A 56 -5.32 2.59 6.38
C ALA A 56 -4.99 2.68 7.89
N GLY A 57 -5.84 2.10 8.74
CA GLY A 57 -5.57 2.00 10.18
C GLY A 57 -4.31 1.17 10.49
N ILE A 58 -4.14 0.02 9.84
CA ILE A 58 -2.94 -0.83 9.97
C ILE A 58 -1.68 -0.07 9.52
N TRP A 59 -1.75 0.60 8.36
CA TRP A 59 -0.67 1.41 7.81
C TRP A 59 -0.25 2.54 8.76
N SER A 60 -1.23 3.33 9.23
CA SER A 60 -1.01 4.43 10.16
C SER A 60 -0.39 3.97 11.48
N HIS A 61 -0.82 2.81 11.99
CA HIS A 61 -0.24 2.22 13.20
C HIS A 61 1.24 1.86 13.01
N ARG A 62 1.62 1.25 11.87
CA ARG A 62 3.03 0.96 11.55
C ARG A 62 3.87 2.24 11.49
N GLN A 63 3.38 3.28 10.80
CA GLN A 63 4.10 4.55 10.66
C GLN A 63 4.24 5.32 12.00
N SER A 64 3.29 5.16 12.93
CA SER A 64 3.43 5.72 14.28
C SER A 64 4.56 5.06 15.09
N ARG A 65 4.82 3.76 14.85
CA ARG A 65 5.86 2.99 15.55
C ARG A 65 7.27 3.25 15.01
N SER A 66 7.43 3.36 13.69
CA SER A 66 8.72 3.75 13.10
C SER A 66 9.15 5.15 13.56
N SER A 67 8.19 6.07 13.72
CA SER A 67 8.44 7.44 14.21
C SER A 67 8.78 7.51 15.71
N SER A 68 8.27 6.58 16.53
CA SER A 68 8.44 6.60 18.00
C SER A 68 9.75 5.98 18.49
N ALA A 69 10.61 5.50 17.60
CA ALA A 69 11.88 4.85 17.95
C ALA A 69 13.03 5.85 18.27
N VAL A 70 12.76 7.16 18.24
CA VAL A 70 13.76 8.23 18.42
C VAL A 70 13.28 9.25 19.47
N ASP A 71 13.42 8.92 20.76
CA ASP A 71 13.80 9.86 21.85
C ASP A 71 13.81 9.18 23.24
N VAL A 72 14.84 8.37 23.54
CA VAL A 72 15.15 7.95 24.94
C VAL A 72 16.67 7.85 25.17
N THR A 73 17.40 8.95 25.00
CA THR A 73 18.79 9.09 25.50
C THR A 73 19.09 10.51 25.97
N ALA A 74 18.25 11.03 26.87
CA ALA A 74 18.61 12.13 27.75
C ALA A 74 18.75 11.61 29.19
N THR A 75 19.93 11.83 29.80
CA THR A 75 20.26 11.52 31.22
C THR A 75 20.16 10.05 31.66
N GLY A 76 21.09 9.24 31.16
CA GLY A 76 21.48 7.93 31.72
C GLY A 76 22.85 7.54 31.15
N GLU A 77 23.77 7.04 31.98
CA GLU A 77 25.13 6.68 31.54
C GLU A 77 25.09 5.46 30.59
N PRO A 78 25.92 5.43 29.53
CA PRO A 78 25.85 4.36 28.53
C PRO A 78 26.48 3.07 29.04
N GLU A 79 25.66 2.09 29.42
CA GLU A 79 26.08 0.69 29.40
C GLU A 79 26.28 0.25 27.95
N VAL A 80 27.46 -0.29 27.67
CA VAL A 80 27.89 -0.67 26.31
C VAL A 80 27.33 -2.05 25.99
N ASP A 81 26.12 -2.10 25.43
CA ASP A 81 25.52 -3.32 24.87
C ASP A 81 25.83 -3.44 23.37
N GLU A 82 26.99 -4.05 23.06
CA GLU A 82 27.39 -4.37 21.68
C GLU A 82 26.54 -5.53 21.12
N GLY A 83 25.49 -5.24 20.34
CA GLY A 83 24.87 -6.30 19.54
C GLY A 83 23.52 -6.04 18.89
N GLN A 84 22.77 -5.01 19.30
CA GLN A 84 21.49 -4.70 18.65
C GLN A 84 21.69 -3.77 17.45
N GLU A 85 21.89 -4.38 16.27
CA GLU A 85 21.67 -3.69 15.00
C GLU A 85 20.22 -3.18 14.96
N HIS A 86 20.02 -1.89 15.21
CA HIS A 86 18.75 -1.21 14.97
C HIS A 86 18.46 -1.22 13.46
N LYS A 87 17.90 -2.33 12.98
CA LYS A 87 17.53 -2.57 11.59
C LYS A 87 16.36 -1.66 11.23
N GLN A 88 16.70 -0.45 10.81
CA GLN A 88 15.78 0.59 10.38
C GLN A 88 14.82 -0.01 9.34
N GLU A 89 13.54 -0.18 9.72
CA GLU A 89 12.55 -0.74 8.80
C GLU A 89 12.34 0.25 7.65
N ASP A 90 12.51 -0.26 6.43
CA ASP A 90 12.23 0.48 5.20
C ASP A 90 10.74 0.94 5.21
N PRO A 91 10.48 2.26 5.20
CA PRO A 91 9.12 2.80 5.29
C PRO A 91 8.29 2.50 4.04
N ASP A 92 8.91 2.07 2.93
CA ASP A 92 8.26 1.76 1.66
C ASP A 92 8.13 0.23 1.42
N ALA A 93 8.54 -0.58 2.40
CA ALA A 93 8.31 -2.01 2.44
C ALA A 93 6.83 -2.37 2.60
N ALA A 94 6.40 -3.41 1.89
CA ALA A 94 5.06 -3.98 2.04
C ALA A 94 4.76 -4.39 3.50
N ILE A 95 3.50 -4.22 3.91
CA ILE A 95 2.95 -4.87 5.11
C ILE A 95 2.28 -6.17 4.66
N GLU A 96 2.61 -7.28 5.31
CA GLU A 96 1.96 -8.57 5.10
C GLU A 96 1.14 -8.91 6.35
N VAL A 97 -0.13 -9.24 6.15
CA VAL A 97 -1.07 -9.56 7.23
C VAL A 97 -1.76 -10.87 6.91
N ALA A 98 -1.45 -11.92 7.69
CA ALA A 98 -2.22 -13.14 7.69
C ALA A 98 -3.55 -12.90 8.41
N LEU A 99 -4.66 -13.24 7.75
CA LEU A 99 -6.01 -13.14 8.29
C LEU A 99 -6.56 -14.55 8.54
N GLU A 100 -7.54 -14.70 9.42
CA GLU A 100 -8.17 -16.00 9.72
C GLU A 100 -8.73 -16.70 8.48
N HIS A 101 -9.19 -15.91 7.49
CA HIS A 101 -9.82 -16.39 6.25
C HIS A 101 -9.15 -15.83 4.99
N GLY A 102 -7.86 -15.52 5.06
CA GLY A 102 -7.13 -15.08 3.88
C GLY A 102 -5.80 -14.40 4.19
N GLN A 103 -5.32 -13.64 3.23
CA GLN A 103 -4.06 -12.92 3.33
C GLN A 103 -4.24 -11.51 2.77
N LEU A 104 -3.50 -10.54 3.29
CA LEU A 104 -3.55 -9.15 2.86
C LEU A 104 -2.14 -8.60 2.70
N ILE A 105 -1.83 -8.08 1.51
CA ILE A 105 -0.65 -7.26 1.26
C ILE A 105 -1.09 -5.80 1.19
N LEU A 106 -0.41 -4.92 1.92
CA LEU A 106 -0.47 -3.48 1.76
C LEU A 106 0.86 -2.99 1.19
N GLN A 107 0.85 -2.43 -0.02
CA GLN A 107 2.03 -1.88 -0.66
C GLN A 107 1.85 -0.36 -0.80
N PRO A 108 2.72 0.47 -0.18
CA PRO A 108 2.76 1.91 -0.44
C PRO A 108 3.19 2.20 -1.87
N ILE A 109 2.65 3.30 -2.40
CA ILE A 109 2.95 3.85 -3.72
C ILE A 109 3.52 5.26 -3.55
N GLU A 110 4.70 5.49 -4.10
CA GLU A 110 5.45 6.75 -4.08
C GLU A 110 4.92 7.69 -5.16
N THR A 111 3.75 8.26 -4.92
CA THR A 111 3.27 9.36 -5.75
C THR A 111 3.99 10.65 -5.40
N GLN A 112 4.68 11.22 -6.37
CA GLN A 112 5.24 12.57 -6.27
C GLN A 112 4.14 13.59 -5.93
N ARG A 113 4.51 14.69 -5.25
CA ARG A 113 3.58 15.74 -4.74
C ARG A 113 2.65 16.34 -5.81
N GLU A 114 2.98 16.19 -7.09
CA GLU A 114 2.32 16.80 -8.25
C GLU A 114 0.90 16.28 -8.52
N LEU A 115 0.46 15.18 -7.90
CA LEU A 115 -0.91 14.67 -8.08
C LEU A 115 -2.00 15.47 -7.35
N GLY A 116 -1.64 16.48 -6.56
CA GLY A 116 -2.58 17.33 -5.83
C GLY A 116 -3.19 16.66 -4.59
N PHE A 117 -2.60 15.58 -4.09
CA PHE A 117 -2.89 15.06 -2.75
C PHE A 117 -2.32 16.02 -1.69
N SER A 118 -3.02 16.15 -0.57
CA SER A 118 -2.53 16.93 0.58
C SER A 118 -1.18 16.41 1.06
N GLU A 119 -0.29 17.31 1.48
CA GLU A 119 1.04 16.97 1.96
C GLU A 119 0.98 15.92 3.09
N GLY A 120 1.41 14.69 2.77
CA GLY A 120 1.40 13.54 3.68
C GLY A 120 0.38 12.43 3.36
N ASP A 121 -0.62 12.65 2.49
CA ASP A 121 -1.56 11.58 2.11
C ASP A 121 -0.96 10.72 0.98
N ARG A 122 -0.43 9.54 1.34
CA ARG A 122 0.18 8.58 0.41
C ARG A 122 -0.87 7.70 -0.27
N LEU A 123 -0.59 7.19 -1.46
CA LEU A 123 -1.39 6.12 -2.06
C LEU A 123 -0.95 4.74 -1.56
N LEU A 124 -1.93 3.86 -1.38
CA LEU A 124 -1.75 2.48 -0.95
C LEU A 124 -2.52 1.55 -1.90
N VAL A 125 -1.89 0.45 -2.31
CA VAL A 125 -2.60 -0.69 -2.91
C VAL A 125 -2.70 -1.84 -1.91
N ALA A 126 -3.92 -2.35 -1.74
CA ALA A 126 -4.22 -3.55 -0.98
C ALA A 126 -4.56 -4.70 -1.94
N LEU A 127 -3.88 -5.84 -1.80
CA LEU A 127 -4.28 -7.10 -2.43
C LEU A 127 -4.74 -8.08 -1.34
N GLN A 128 -6.01 -8.48 -1.40
CA GLN A 128 -6.54 -9.59 -0.60
C GLN A 128 -6.40 -10.89 -1.40
N GLY A 129 -5.92 -11.95 -0.73
CA GLY A 129 -6.00 -13.32 -1.20
C GLY A 129 -6.80 -14.22 -0.26
N ASP A 130 -7.19 -15.39 -0.78
CA ASP A 130 -7.69 -16.52 0.00
C ASP A 130 -6.57 -17.16 0.87
N PRO A 131 -6.88 -18.12 1.77
CA PRO A 131 -5.87 -18.75 2.62
C PRO A 131 -4.82 -19.58 1.88
N ALA A 132 -5.10 -20.03 0.65
CA ALA A 132 -4.23 -20.88 -0.16
C ALA A 132 -3.29 -20.08 -1.09
N ALA A 133 -3.54 -18.78 -1.25
CA ALA A 133 -2.66 -17.87 -1.97
C ALA A 133 -1.23 -17.87 -1.39
N SER A 134 -0.25 -17.58 -2.23
CA SER A 134 1.13 -17.39 -1.78
C SER A 134 1.40 -15.92 -1.48
N MET A 135 1.83 -15.61 -0.26
CA MET A 135 2.19 -14.23 0.13
C MET A 135 3.24 -13.62 -0.81
N ALA A 136 4.26 -14.40 -1.19
CA ALA A 136 5.31 -13.93 -2.10
C ALA A 136 4.75 -13.50 -3.48
N MET A 137 3.75 -14.22 -3.98
CA MET A 137 3.09 -13.90 -5.25
C MET A 137 2.15 -12.69 -5.11
N LEU A 138 1.39 -12.59 -4.01
CA LEU A 138 0.58 -11.41 -3.73
C LEU A 138 1.47 -10.15 -3.59
N ARG A 139 2.63 -10.26 -2.92
CA ARG A 139 3.65 -9.21 -2.81
C ARG A 139 4.18 -8.80 -4.18
N GLN A 140 4.54 -9.75 -5.05
CA GLN A 140 4.97 -9.47 -6.43
C GLN A 140 3.88 -8.78 -7.25
N ARG A 141 2.61 -9.14 -7.10
CA ARG A 141 1.50 -8.45 -7.79
C ARG A 141 1.26 -7.05 -7.24
N ALA A 142 1.34 -6.84 -5.93
CA ALA A 142 1.19 -5.52 -5.33
C ALA A 142 2.32 -4.60 -5.79
N LEU A 143 3.55 -5.12 -5.88
CA LEU A 143 4.71 -4.41 -6.44
C LEU A 143 4.52 -4.08 -7.93
N ALA A 144 3.99 -5.00 -8.74
CA ALA A 144 3.70 -4.72 -10.15
C ALA A 144 2.64 -3.60 -10.32
N VAL A 145 1.64 -3.54 -9.43
CA VAL A 145 0.66 -2.43 -9.40
C VAL A 145 1.32 -1.12 -8.95
N LYS A 146 2.19 -1.16 -7.92
CA LYS A 146 2.99 0.00 -7.47
C LYS A 146 3.75 0.61 -8.65
N VAL A 147 4.61 -0.18 -9.29
CA VAL A 147 5.49 0.26 -10.38
C VAL A 147 4.68 0.85 -11.54
N TYR A 148 3.61 0.18 -11.98
CA TYR A 148 2.79 0.70 -13.08
C TYR A 148 2.10 2.04 -12.74
N ILE A 149 1.59 2.19 -11.51
CA ILE A 149 0.94 3.46 -11.09
C ILE A 149 1.98 4.59 -10.97
N GLU A 150 3.20 4.29 -10.54
CA GLU A 150 4.31 5.24 -10.45
C GLU A 150 4.81 5.68 -11.84
N GLU A 151 4.95 4.75 -12.77
CA GLU A 151 5.30 5.04 -14.17
C GLU A 151 4.24 5.93 -14.85
N GLU A 152 2.95 5.63 -14.66
CA GLU A 152 1.86 6.47 -15.18
C GLU A 152 1.82 7.85 -14.49
N ALA A 153 2.09 7.92 -13.18
CA ALA A 153 2.16 9.19 -12.45
C ALA A 153 3.29 10.08 -12.99
N ALA A 154 4.49 9.51 -13.19
CA ALA A 154 5.65 10.20 -13.75
C ALA A 154 5.43 10.67 -15.21
N GLN A 155 4.68 9.91 -16.02
CA GLN A 155 4.29 10.34 -17.36
C GLN A 155 3.31 11.52 -17.35
N VAL A 156 2.32 11.50 -16.45
CA VAL A 156 1.34 12.60 -16.32
C VAL A 156 2.00 13.88 -15.79
N ALA A 157 2.93 13.73 -14.83
CA ALA A 157 3.81 14.80 -14.34
C ALA A 157 4.57 15.48 -15.49
N ALA A 158 5.36 14.71 -16.25
CA ALA A 158 6.16 15.21 -17.36
C ALA A 158 5.34 15.89 -18.49
N GLN A 159 4.06 15.54 -18.63
CA GLN A 159 3.15 16.14 -19.61
C GLN A 159 2.43 17.41 -19.12
N THR A 160 2.57 17.79 -17.84
CA THR A 160 1.86 18.94 -17.24
C THR A 160 2.82 20.01 -16.65
N PRO A 161 3.79 20.54 -17.41
CA PRO A 161 4.78 21.48 -16.88
C PRO A 161 4.24 22.89 -16.57
N GLU A 162 3.02 23.24 -16.98
CA GLU A 162 2.46 24.62 -16.91
C GLU A 162 1.75 24.98 -15.59
N LEU A 163 2.02 24.26 -14.49
CA LEU A 163 1.45 24.52 -13.15
C LEU A 163 2.50 24.64 -12.03
N GLN A 164 3.75 24.91 -12.37
CA GLN A 164 4.84 25.25 -11.43
C GLN A 164 5.03 26.76 -11.29
#